data_AF-A0A7X6V857-F1
#
_entry.id   AF-A0A7X6V857-F1
#
_cell.length_a   1.000
_cell.length_b   1.000
_cell.length_c   1.000
_cell.angle_alpha   90.00
_cell.angle_beta   90.00
_cell.angle_gamma   90.00
#
_symmetry.space_group_name_H-M   'P 1'
#
loop_
_entity.id
_entity.type
_entity.pdbx_description
1 polymer ?
#
loop_
_entity_poly.entity_id
_entity_poly.type
_entity_poly.pdbx_seq_one_letter_code
_entity_poly.pdbx_strand_id
1 'polypeptide(L)'
;MITSFVNLLPILIVFVTPPLIGCTLVVAAFRLRRKWTRLTSGVFGSVFLIAFCIAVISFAPYLWASLLESKWYPANPKTKAELESYLSLYSQHDIQPLHSDWGRNHQLKPGERMTQYLLLWSAPLDVVYSSNDMIVAIYTSYE
;
A
#
# COMPACT_ATOMS: atom_id res chain seq x y z
N MET A 1 -11.03 11.84 23.66
CA MET A 1 -12.28 11.78 22.88
C MET A 1 -11.81 11.78 21.42
N ILE A 2 -11.80 10.71 20.63
CA ILE A 2 -12.56 9.44 20.57
C ILE A 2 -11.52 8.31 20.42
N THR A 3 -11.50 7.33 21.31
CA THR A 3 -10.79 6.06 21.05
C THR A 3 -11.65 5.26 20.08
N SER A 4 -11.47 5.50 18.79
CA SER A 4 -12.02 4.64 17.75
C SER A 4 -11.40 3.26 17.95
N PHE A 5 -12.09 2.36 18.64
CA PHE A 5 -11.75 0.95 18.59
C PHE A 5 -11.90 0.55 17.13
N VAL A 6 -10.79 0.52 16.40
CA VAL A 6 -10.74 -0.09 15.07
C VAL A 6 -11.27 -1.50 15.28
N ASN A 7 -12.41 -1.81 14.68
CA ASN A 7 -12.99 -3.13 14.77
C ASN A 7 -11.96 -4.06 14.11
N LEU A 8 -11.14 -4.75 14.91
CA LEU A 8 -10.04 -5.60 14.44
C LEU A 8 -10.58 -6.89 13.81
N LEU A 9 -11.86 -7.20 14.04
CA LEU A 9 -12.52 -8.42 13.58
C LEU A 9 -12.40 -8.65 12.06
N PRO A 10 -12.67 -7.66 11.18
CA PRO A 10 -12.54 -7.83 9.74
C PRO A 10 -11.08 -8.03 9.33
N ILE A 11 -10.14 -7.34 9.99
CA ILE A 11 -8.69 -7.49 9.73
C ILE A 11 -8.24 -8.91 10.11
N LEU A 12 -8.67 -9.43 11.26
CA LEU A 12 -8.37 -10.79 11.68
C LEU A 12 -8.99 -11.83 10.74
N ILE A 13 -10.24 -11.64 10.32
CA ILE A 13 -10.92 -12.55 9.39
C ILE A 13 -10.26 -12.55 8.01
N VAL A 14 -9.82 -11.40 7.51
CA VAL A 14 -9.26 -11.28 6.15
C VAL A 14 -7.77 -11.63 6.11
N PHE A 15 -6.99 -11.27 7.13
CA PHE A 15 -5.54 -11.42 7.12
C PHE A 15 -5.00 -12.57 7.99
N VAL A 16 -5.76 -13.08 8.96
CA VAL A 16 -5.26 -14.14 9.87
C VAL A 16 -5.92 -15.49 9.59
N THR A 17 -7.22 -15.52 9.30
CA THR A 17 -7.93 -16.77 9.05
C THR A 17 -7.46 -17.50 7.77
N PRO A 18 -7.29 -16.84 6.60
CA PRO A 18 -6.85 -17.52 5.38
C PRO A 18 -5.48 -18.19 5.46
N PRO A 19 -4.41 -17.56 6.01
CA PRO A 19 -3.13 -18.25 6.14
C PRO A 19 -3.16 -19.37 7.17
N LEU A 20 -3.91 -19.24 8.27
CA LEU A 20 -4.08 -20.33 9.24
C LEU A 20 -4.79 -21.54 8.63
N ILE A 21 -5.90 -21.33 7.92
CA ILE A 21 -6.62 -22.40 7.21
C ILE A 21 -5.72 -23.00 6.12
N GLY A 22 -5.05 -22.16 5.34
CA GLY A 22 -4.12 -22.60 4.30
C GLY A 22 -3.01 -23.52 4.85
N CYS A 23 -2.29 -23.05 5.87
CA CYS A 23 -1.22 -23.81 6.52
C CYS A 23 -1.74 -25.10 7.17
N THR A 24 -2.86 -25.05 7.88
CA THR A 24 -3.42 -26.23 8.55
C THR A 24 -3.86 -27.30 7.53
N LEU A 25 -4.47 -26.90 6.41
CA LEU A 25 -4.86 -27.83 5.34
C LEU A 25 -3.65 -28.44 4.63
N VAL A 26 -2.60 -27.65 4.36
CA VAL A 26 -1.35 -28.15 3.78
C VAL A 26 -0.67 -29.14 4.73
N VAL A 27 -0.56 -28.80 6.02
CA VAL A 27 0.04 -29.70 7.03
C VAL A 27 -0.80 -30.96 7.21
N ALA A 28 -2.13 -30.84 7.24
CA ALA A 28 -3.04 -31.98 7.34
C ALA A 28 -2.90 -32.91 6.12
N ALA A 29 -2.72 -32.37 4.92
CA ALA A 29 -2.50 -33.16 3.71
C ALA A 29 -1.33 -34.14 3.87
N PHE A 30 -0.21 -33.72 4.48
CA PHE A 30 0.93 -34.60 4.74
C PHE A 30 0.64 -35.75 5.70
N ARG A 31 -0.36 -35.62 6.58
CA ARG A 31 -0.73 -36.64 7.58
C ARG A 31 -1.84 -37.58 7.11
N LEU A 32 -2.53 -37.26 6.01
CA LEU A 32 -3.66 -38.05 5.51
C LEU A 32 -3.18 -39.25 4.67
N ARG A 33 -3.63 -40.46 5.06
CA ARG A 33 -3.30 -41.72 4.34
C ARG A 33 -4.06 -41.88 3.02
N ARG A 34 -5.28 -41.33 2.90
CA ARG A 34 -6.12 -41.50 1.71
C ARG A 34 -5.70 -40.48 0.63
N LYS A 35 -5.34 -40.99 -0.55
CA LYS A 35 -4.76 -40.19 -1.65
C LYS A 35 -5.62 -38.99 -2.05
N TRP A 36 -6.94 -39.19 -2.18
CA TRP A 36 -7.88 -38.15 -2.59
C TRP A 36 -8.00 -37.03 -1.56
N THR A 37 -8.16 -37.36 -0.27
CA THR A 37 -8.28 -36.34 0.79
C THR A 37 -6.99 -35.55 0.95
N ARG A 38 -5.83 -36.20 0.79
CA ARG A 38 -4.55 -35.51 0.77
C ARG A 38 -4.46 -34.49 -0.37
N LEU A 39 -4.84 -34.90 -1.58
CA LEU A 39 -4.76 -34.05 -2.75
C LEU A 39 -5.72 -32.86 -2.65
N THR A 40 -6.96 -33.08 -2.24
CA THR A 40 -7.93 -32.00 -2.05
C THR A 40 -7.48 -31.03 -0.96
N SER A 41 -7.06 -31.51 0.22
CA SER A 41 -6.58 -30.64 1.30
C SER A 41 -5.35 -29.82 0.88
N GLY A 42 -4.41 -30.44 0.16
CA GLY A 42 -3.24 -29.73 -0.36
C GLY A 42 -3.63 -28.62 -1.35
N VAL A 43 -4.47 -28.92 -2.33
CA VAL A 43 -4.93 -27.94 -3.34
C VAL A 43 -5.67 -26.78 -2.68
N PHE A 44 -6.67 -27.06 -1.83
CA PHE A 44 -7.40 -26.00 -1.13
C PHE A 44 -6.46 -25.17 -0.26
N GLY A 45 -5.58 -25.82 0.52
CA GLY A 45 -4.61 -25.12 1.36
C GLY A 45 -3.70 -24.18 0.55
N SER A 46 -3.17 -24.64 -0.59
CA SER A 46 -2.37 -23.83 -1.50
C SER A 46 -3.17 -22.67 -2.10
N VAL A 47 -4.42 -22.88 -2.51
CA VAL A 47 -5.29 -21.81 -3.04
C VAL A 47 -5.51 -20.72 -1.99
N PHE A 48 -5.80 -21.09 -0.74
CA PHE A 48 -5.97 -20.12 0.35
C PHE A 48 -4.69 -19.31 0.61
N LEU A 49 -3.51 -19.95 0.58
CA LEU A 49 -2.23 -19.25 0.75
C LEU A 49 -1.93 -18.31 -0.42
N ILE A 50 -2.18 -18.74 -1.66
CA ILE A 50 -1.99 -17.90 -2.84
C ILE A 50 -2.93 -16.69 -2.80
N ALA A 51 -4.21 -16.91 -2.48
CA ALA A 51 -5.18 -15.83 -2.34
C ALA A 51 -4.75 -14.82 -1.26
N PHE A 52 -4.26 -15.31 -0.12
CA PHE A 52 -3.70 -14.47 0.93
C PHE A 52 -2.50 -13.65 0.45
N CYS A 53 -1.53 -14.27 -0.23
CA CYS A 53 -0.38 -13.56 -0.78
C CYS A 53 -0.79 -12.48 -1.78
N ILE A 54 -1.72 -12.77 -2.69
CA ILE A 54 -2.25 -11.80 -3.65
C ILE A 54 -2.92 -10.63 -2.91
N ALA A 55 -3.73 -10.91 -1.89
CA ALA A 55 -4.36 -9.88 -1.08
C ALA A 55 -3.32 -8.99 -0.40
N VAL A 56 -2.30 -9.57 0.25
CA VAL A 56 -1.22 -8.80 0.89
C VAL A 56 -0.49 -7.93 -0.14
N ILE A 57 -0.12 -8.47 -1.30
CA ILE A 57 0.56 -7.70 -2.36
C ILE A 57 -0.33 -6.57 -2.90
N SER A 58 -1.64 -6.77 -2.94
CA SER A 58 -2.57 -5.74 -3.45
C SER A 58 -2.82 -4.62 -2.43
N PHE A 59 -2.93 -4.96 -1.14
CA PHE A 59 -3.31 -4.00 -0.09
C PHE A 59 -2.14 -3.39 0.67
N ALA A 60 -0.99 -4.06 0.77
CA ALA A 60 0.15 -3.56 1.53
C ALA A 60 0.64 -2.17 1.10
N PRO A 61 0.74 -1.84 -0.20
CA PRO A 61 1.14 -0.50 -0.63
C PRO A 61 0.20 0.59 -0.12
N TYR A 62 -1.12 0.35 -0.22
CA TYR A 62 -2.14 1.29 0.25
C TYR A 62 -2.05 1.51 1.77
N LEU A 63 -1.96 0.43 2.55
CA LEU A 63 -1.83 0.52 4.00
C LEU A 63 -0.53 1.22 4.41
N TRP A 64 0.56 0.94 3.71
CA TRP A 64 1.84 1.61 3.95
C TRP A 64 1.74 3.10 3.67
N ALA A 65 1.16 3.49 2.53
CA ALA A 65 0.97 4.88 2.17
C ALA A 65 0.07 5.63 3.17
N SER A 66 -1.05 5.03 3.57
CA SER A 66 -1.95 5.58 4.61
C SER A 66 -1.22 5.78 5.95
N LEU A 67 -0.34 4.84 6.32
CA LEU A 67 0.47 4.98 7.53
C LEU A 67 1.46 6.14 7.42
N LEU A 68 2.12 6.32 6.27
CA LEU A 68 3.03 7.45 6.06
C LEU A 68 2.27 8.78 6.07
N GLU A 69 1.11 8.84 5.42
CA GLU A 69 0.22 10.01 5.41
C GLU A 69 -0.21 10.44 6.80
N SER A 70 -0.61 9.49 7.65
CA SER A 70 -0.96 9.80 9.04
C SER A 70 0.18 10.52 9.82
N LYS A 71 1.42 10.45 9.32
CA LYS A 71 2.58 11.14 9.90
C LYS A 71 2.88 12.47 9.21
N TRP A 72 2.96 12.50 7.88
CA TRP A 72 3.36 13.71 7.15
C TRP A 72 2.22 14.72 7.02
N TYR A 73 0.97 14.28 6.91
CA TYR A 73 -0.19 15.16 6.79
C TYR A 73 -0.31 16.14 7.97
N PRO A 74 -0.28 15.70 9.25
CA PRO A 74 -0.32 16.63 10.38
C PRO A 74 0.97 17.46 10.52
N ALA A 75 2.11 16.98 10.03
CA ALA A 75 3.37 17.72 10.04
C ALA A 75 3.40 18.83 8.99
N ASN A 76 2.60 18.72 7.92
CA ASN A 76 2.43 19.71 6.86
C ASN A 76 3.77 20.22 6.27
N PRO A 77 4.61 19.32 5.73
CA PRO A 77 5.94 19.67 5.21
C PRO A 77 5.85 20.73 4.11
N LYS A 78 6.85 21.61 4.07
CA LYS A 78 6.93 22.72 3.10
C LYS A 78 7.97 22.50 2.03
N THR A 79 8.94 21.63 2.30
CA THR A 79 10.04 21.33 1.38
C THR A 79 10.06 19.86 1.01
N LYS A 80 10.69 19.55 -0.12
CA LYS A 80 11.00 18.18 -0.54
C LYS A 80 11.71 17.39 0.56
N ALA A 81 12.76 17.98 1.15
CA ALA A 81 13.55 17.33 2.20
C ALA A 81 12.74 17.02 3.46
N GLU A 82 11.86 17.95 3.88
CA GLU A 82 10.96 17.73 5.00
C GLU A 82 9.99 16.59 4.70
N LEU A 83 9.35 16.58 3.53
CA LEU A 83 8.43 15.49 3.16
C LEU A 83 9.16 14.14 3.12
N GLU A 84 10.33 14.08 2.47
CA GLU A 84 11.12 12.85 2.36
C GLU A 84 11.59 12.31 3.71
N SER A 85 11.69 13.16 4.75
CA SER A 85 12.00 12.70 6.11
C SER A 85 10.88 11.84 6.73
N TYR A 86 9.65 11.96 6.23
CA TYR A 86 8.51 11.15 6.65
C TYR A 86 8.24 9.97 5.70
N LEU A 87 8.79 9.98 4.49
CA LEU A 87 8.61 8.91 3.52
C LEU A 87 9.64 7.79 3.73
N SER A 88 9.27 6.57 3.41
CA SER A 88 10.19 5.44 3.43
C SER A 88 9.73 4.34 2.47
N LEU A 89 10.69 3.53 2.02
CA LEU A 89 10.47 2.49 1.01
C LEU A 89 9.81 3.05 -0.25
N TYR A 90 10.36 4.14 -0.81
CA TYR A 90 9.82 4.77 -2.00
C TYR A 90 10.82 4.73 -3.16
N SER A 91 10.29 4.82 -4.36
CA SER A 91 11.05 5.27 -5.54
C SER A 91 10.44 6.59 -6.02
N GLN A 92 11.25 7.44 -6.66
CA GLN A 92 10.78 8.72 -7.18
C GLN A 92 11.22 8.94 -8.62
N HIS A 93 10.37 9.61 -9.39
CA HIS A 93 10.69 10.06 -10.73
C HIS A 93 9.82 11.26 -11.11
N ASP A 94 10.33 12.10 -12.00
CA ASP A 94 9.57 13.25 -12.50
C ASP A 94 8.57 12.79 -13.57
N ILE A 95 7.33 13.29 -13.47
CA ILE A 95 6.23 12.95 -14.38
C ILE A 95 5.60 14.22 -14.95
N GLN A 96 4.93 14.08 -16.09
CA GLN A 96 4.02 15.12 -16.57
C GLN A 96 2.67 15.00 -15.85
N PRO A 97 1.94 16.11 -15.62
CA PRO A 97 0.64 16.08 -14.96
C PRO A 97 -0.30 15.05 -15.56
N LEU A 98 -0.34 14.90 -16.89
CA LEU A 98 -1.19 13.92 -17.59
C LEU A 98 -1.05 12.46 -17.09
N HIS A 99 0.10 12.10 -16.52
CA HIS A 99 0.37 10.76 -15.98
C HIS A 99 -0.02 10.60 -14.50
N SER A 100 -0.38 11.68 -13.83
CA SER A 100 -0.87 11.65 -12.46
C SER A 100 -2.37 11.34 -12.44
N ASP A 101 -2.78 10.36 -11.65
CA ASP A 101 -4.19 10.00 -11.54
C ASP A 101 -5.02 11.12 -10.89
N TRP A 102 -4.46 11.82 -9.90
CA TRP A 102 -5.13 12.89 -9.13
C TRP A 102 -4.71 14.30 -9.55
N GLY A 103 -3.51 14.46 -10.09
CA GLY A 103 -2.88 15.71 -10.48
C GLY A 103 -3.01 16.07 -11.97
N ARG A 104 -3.72 15.27 -12.79
CA ARG A 104 -3.80 15.46 -14.26
C ARG A 104 -4.22 16.84 -14.76
N ASN A 105 -5.00 17.56 -13.98
CA ASN A 105 -5.48 18.89 -14.35
C ASN A 105 -4.55 20.01 -13.88
N HIS A 106 -3.45 19.69 -13.20
CA HIS A 106 -2.50 20.68 -12.72
C HIS A 106 -1.74 21.29 -13.91
N GLN A 107 -1.73 22.62 -13.99
CA GLN A 107 -0.94 23.35 -14.97
C GLN A 107 0.36 23.79 -14.32
N LEU A 108 1.46 23.12 -14.67
CA LEU A 108 2.79 23.48 -14.17
C LEU A 108 3.16 24.88 -14.63
N LYS A 109 3.50 25.74 -13.68
CA LYS A 109 4.07 27.06 -13.94
C LYS A 109 5.55 26.94 -14.33
N PRO A 110 6.15 27.98 -14.93
CA PRO A 110 7.58 27.98 -15.22
C PRO A 110 8.42 27.69 -13.97
N GLY A 111 9.28 26.67 -14.06
CA GLY A 111 10.14 26.23 -12.96
C GLY A 111 9.49 25.24 -11.99
N GLU A 112 8.21 24.91 -12.15
CA GLU A 112 7.58 23.84 -11.40
C GLU A 112 7.81 22.47 -12.05
N ARG A 113 7.91 21.43 -11.23
CA ARG A 113 7.97 20.02 -11.66
C ARG A 113 7.03 19.18 -10.81
N MET A 114 6.41 18.18 -11.43
CA MET A 114 5.67 17.16 -10.71
C MET A 114 6.56 15.92 -10.54
N THR A 115 6.74 15.48 -9.31
CA THR A 115 7.48 14.27 -8.97
C THR A 115 6.52 13.25 -8.38
N GLN A 116 6.51 12.05 -8.94
CA GLN A 116 5.74 10.92 -8.41
C GLN A 116 6.63 10.10 -7.48
N TYR A 117 6.14 9.90 -6.25
CA TYR A 117 6.68 8.94 -5.29
C TYR A 117 5.84 7.67 -5.35
N LEU A 118 6.45 6.56 -5.76
CA LEU A 118 5.84 5.23 -5.64
C LEU A 118 6.23 4.65 -4.28
N LEU A 119 5.30 4.70 -3.34
CA LEU A 119 5.44 4.15 -2.00
C LEU A 119 5.30 2.63 -2.05
N LEU A 120 6.22 1.95 -1.39
CA LEU A 120 6.45 0.51 -1.36
C LEU A 120 6.82 -0.10 -2.74
N TRP A 121 5.88 -0.08 -3.69
CA TRP A 121 6.13 -0.44 -5.10
C TRP A 121 5.02 0.04 -6.06
N SER A 122 3.83 0.42 -5.57
CA SER A 122 2.70 0.75 -6.47
C SER A 122 1.77 1.84 -5.96
N ALA A 123 1.97 2.39 -4.76
CA ALA A 123 1.10 3.41 -4.19
C ALA A 123 1.61 4.80 -4.60
N PRO A 124 0.98 5.52 -5.54
CA PRO A 124 1.49 6.81 -6.02
C PRO A 124 1.19 7.94 -5.03
N LEU A 125 2.12 8.87 -4.91
CA LEU A 125 2.00 10.14 -4.23
C LEU A 125 2.65 11.19 -5.14
N ASP A 126 1.84 12.05 -5.74
CA ASP A 126 2.32 13.02 -6.72
C ASP A 126 2.47 14.39 -6.06
N VAL A 127 3.65 14.98 -6.17
CA VAL A 127 3.98 16.23 -5.51
C VAL A 127 4.48 17.23 -6.53
N VAL A 128 3.92 18.43 -6.50
CA VAL A 128 4.40 19.55 -7.32
C VAL A 128 5.40 20.35 -6.50
N TYR A 129 6.62 20.44 -7.01
CA TYR A 129 7.69 21.25 -6.46
C TYR A 129 7.92 22.49 -7.32
N SER A 130 8.20 23.61 -6.67
CA SER A 130 8.78 24.79 -7.32
C SER A 130 10.27 24.58 -7.65
N SER A 131 10.88 25.56 -8.32
CA SER A 131 12.31 25.55 -8.65
C SER A 131 13.23 25.48 -7.42
N ASN A 132 12.72 25.84 -6.23
CA ASN A 132 13.46 25.84 -4.98
C ASN A 132 13.08 24.64 -4.08
N ASP A 133 12.49 23.59 -4.66
CA ASP A 133 12.05 22.38 -3.96
C ASP A 133 11.01 22.63 -2.84
N MET A 134 10.31 23.77 -2.91
CA MET A 134 9.13 24.04 -2.08
C MET A 134 7.93 23.31 -2.64
N ILE A 135 7.14 22.70 -1.75
CA ILE A 135 5.89 22.01 -2.10
C ILE A 135 4.83 23.04 -2.46
N VAL A 136 4.31 22.94 -3.67
CA VAL A 136 3.20 23.75 -4.19
C VAL A 136 1.87 23.02 -4.01
N ALA A 137 1.84 21.72 -4.29
CA ALA A 137 0.66 20.88 -4.17
C ALA A 137 1.06 19.42 -3.93
N ILE A 138 0.19 18.66 -3.25
CA ILE A 138 0.29 17.22 -3.05
C ILE A 138 -1.00 16.58 -3.54
N TYR A 139 -0.89 15.49 -4.28
CA TYR A 139 -1.99 14.73 -4.86
C TYR A 139 -1.85 13.25 -4.49
N THR A 140 -2.91 12.68 -3.94
CA THR A 140 -2.95 11.32 -3.38
C THR A 140 -4.37 10.77 -3.38
N SER A 141 -4.52 9.44 -3.42
CA SER A 141 -5.81 8.73 -3.15
C SER A 141 -6.06 8.39 -1.69
N TYR A 142 -5.03 8.47 -0.86
CA TYR A 142 -5.15 8.14 0.56
C TYR A 142 -5.93 9.30 1.24
N GLU A 143 -6.90 8.96 2.09
CA GLU A 143 -7.79 9.92 2.80
C GLU A 143 -7.40 10.08 4.27
#